data_AF-A0A0F8DNT1-F1
#
_entry.id   AF-A0A0F8DNT1-F1
#
_cell.length_a   1.000
_cell.length_b   1.000
_cell.length_c   1.000
_cell.angle_alpha   90.00
_cell.angle_beta   90.00
_cell.angle_gamma   90.00
#
_symmetry.space_group_name_H-M   'P 1'
#
loop_
_entity.id
_entity.type
_entity.pdbx_description
1 polymer ?
#
loop_
_entity_poly.entity_id
_entity_poly.type
_entity_poly.pdbx_seq_one_letter_code
_entity_poly.pdbx_strand_id
1 'polypeptide(L)'
;MRAPNKHGRKSREGANLLPALFFSLLVFFFFSILFCAVLPVPAGADEGKLPIILIDGDEIYVRSGDYYTFLQDYQIYVKGADTEGSKVWIELSREGVFLEDAIVSEGSTFVYSNNSTEILNLTVDTIYAGANGVLVRFSPVYQHLNSRLPMPQKPETPPAGNFDNNSSIPPLFENQAEGFDLPLFLLGIGAVFLVTGFFAGIYKKK
;
A
#
# COMPACT_ATOMS: atom_id res chain seq x y z
N MET A 1 85.13 -5.02 40.43
CA MET A 1 84.24 -4.22 39.55
C MET A 1 82.99 -5.03 39.25
N ARG A 2 81.87 -4.32 39.16
CA ARG A 2 80.47 -4.76 39.30
C ARG A 2 79.95 -5.46 38.03
N ALA A 3 79.15 -6.52 38.19
CA ALA A 3 78.43 -7.20 37.12
C ALA A 3 77.30 -6.32 36.53
N PRO A 4 76.84 -6.59 35.29
CA PRO A 4 75.48 -6.30 34.88
C PRO A 4 74.65 -7.56 34.63
N ASN A 5 73.44 -7.47 35.18
CA ASN A 5 72.32 -8.39 35.24
C ASN A 5 71.74 -8.73 33.84
N LYS A 6 71.55 -10.03 33.54
CA LYS A 6 70.75 -10.51 32.41
C LYS A 6 69.26 -10.40 32.75
N HIS A 7 68.60 -9.36 32.25
CA HIS A 7 67.14 -9.28 32.31
C HIS A 7 66.51 -10.09 31.18
N GLY A 8 65.92 -11.25 31.52
CA GLY A 8 65.13 -12.06 30.60
C GLY A 8 63.88 -11.30 30.17
N ARG A 9 63.79 -10.98 28.88
CA ARG A 9 62.59 -10.39 28.26
C ARG A 9 61.55 -11.52 28.12
N LYS A 10 60.56 -11.56 29.01
CA LYS A 10 59.37 -12.42 28.86
C LYS A 10 58.67 -12.03 27.55
N SER A 11 58.63 -12.95 26.60
CA SER A 11 57.78 -12.82 25.40
C SER A 11 56.32 -12.75 25.87
N ARG A 12 55.66 -11.62 25.66
CA ARG A 12 54.22 -11.51 25.82
C ARG A 12 53.61 -12.22 24.61
N GLU A 13 53.13 -13.43 24.87
CA GLU A 13 52.27 -14.19 23.97
C GLU A 13 51.10 -13.30 23.56
N GLY A 14 51.10 -12.85 22.31
CA GLY A 14 50.06 -12.01 21.76
C GLY A 14 48.76 -12.79 21.74
N ALA A 15 47.85 -12.45 22.66
CA ALA A 15 46.53 -13.05 22.70
C ALA A 15 45.87 -12.95 21.32
N ASN A 16 45.35 -14.07 20.83
CA ASN A 16 44.61 -14.19 19.57
C ASN A 16 43.25 -13.46 19.68
N LEU A 17 43.28 -12.13 19.73
CA LEU A 17 42.11 -11.29 19.96
C LEU A 17 41.17 -11.29 18.75
N LEU A 18 41.69 -11.41 17.52
CA LEU A 18 40.87 -11.36 16.30
C LEU A 18 39.93 -12.58 16.12
N PRO A 19 40.38 -13.84 16.29
CA PRO A 19 39.48 -15.00 16.23
C PRO A 19 38.46 -15.03 17.37
N ALA A 20 38.86 -14.57 18.56
CA ALA A 20 37.98 -14.53 19.74
C ALA A 20 36.84 -13.50 19.59
N LEU A 21 37.13 -12.34 19.00
CA LEU A 21 36.11 -11.35 18.66
C LEU A 21 35.13 -11.88 17.61
N PHE A 22 35.62 -12.60 16.60
CA PHE A 22 34.78 -13.18 15.57
C PHE A 22 33.84 -14.26 16.11
N PHE A 23 34.37 -15.14 16.98
CA PHE A 23 33.58 -16.16 17.65
C PHE A 23 32.52 -15.54 18.58
N SER A 24 32.88 -14.49 19.31
CA SER A 24 31.94 -13.72 20.13
C SER A 24 30.79 -13.17 19.30
N LEU A 25 31.09 -12.52 18.17
CA LEU A 25 30.08 -11.94 17.27
C LEU A 25 29.13 -13.00 16.70
N LEU A 26 29.66 -14.19 16.38
CA LEU A 26 28.87 -15.33 15.92
C LEU A 26 27.89 -15.82 16.99
N VAL A 27 28.34 -15.93 18.25
CA VAL A 27 27.49 -16.34 19.37
C VAL A 27 26.38 -15.31 19.62
N PHE A 28 26.68 -14.01 19.55
CA PHE A 28 25.67 -12.95 19.65
C PHE A 28 24.66 -13.01 18.52
N PHE A 29 25.10 -13.31 17.29
CA PHE A 29 24.22 -13.48 16.14
C PHE A 29 23.23 -14.64 16.35
N PHE A 30 23.71 -15.79 16.82
CA PHE A 30 22.85 -16.94 17.15
C PHE A 30 21.91 -16.67 18.33
N PHE A 31 22.38 -15.99 19.37
CA PHE A 31 21.54 -15.58 20.50
C PHE A 31 20.47 -14.59 20.09
N SER A 32 20.77 -13.66 19.18
CA SER A 32 19.81 -12.68 18.68
C SER A 32 18.72 -13.37 17.85
N ILE A 33 19.08 -14.35 17.00
CA ILE A 33 18.10 -15.15 16.24
C ILE A 33 17.21 -15.97 17.20
N LEU A 34 17.82 -16.62 18.20
CA LEU A 34 17.08 -17.40 19.20
C LEU A 34 16.15 -16.53 20.03
N PHE A 35 16.59 -15.33 20.42
CA PHE A 35 15.77 -14.38 21.16
C PHE A 35 14.61 -13.83 20.31
N CYS A 36 14.84 -13.57 19.02
CA CYS A 36 13.78 -13.21 18.08
C CYS A 36 12.75 -14.35 17.86
N ALA A 37 13.17 -15.61 17.96
CA ALA A 37 12.29 -16.77 17.76
C ALA A 37 11.47 -17.15 19.01
N VAL A 38 11.91 -16.76 20.21
CA VAL A 38 11.30 -17.19 21.49
C VAL A 38 10.45 -16.09 22.14
N LEU A 39 10.58 -14.83 21.71
CA LEU A 39 9.64 -13.80 22.11
C LEU A 39 8.28 -14.03 21.43
N PRO A 40 7.16 -14.06 22.18
CA PRO A 40 5.86 -14.00 21.56
C PRO A 40 5.77 -12.68 20.81
N VAL A 41 5.74 -12.74 19.48
CA VAL A 41 5.28 -11.63 18.66
C VAL A 41 3.88 -11.31 19.15
N PRO A 42 3.58 -10.10 19.64
CA PRO A 42 2.21 -9.75 19.96
C PRO A 42 1.39 -9.93 18.69
N ALA A 43 0.54 -10.96 18.68
CA ALA A 43 -0.47 -11.20 17.66
C ALA A 43 -1.52 -10.10 17.80
N GLY A 44 -1.20 -8.94 17.24
CA GLY A 44 -1.98 -7.72 17.33
C GLY A 44 -1.71 -6.77 16.16
N ALA A 45 -1.17 -7.30 15.06
CA ALA A 45 -1.24 -6.64 13.77
C ALA A 45 -2.21 -7.46 12.93
N ASP A 46 -3.36 -6.87 12.64
CA ASP A 46 -4.16 -7.23 11.47
C ASP A 46 -3.17 -7.47 10.33
N GLU A 47 -3.09 -8.71 9.89
CA GLU A 47 -2.07 -9.17 8.95
C GLU A 47 -2.19 -8.26 7.73
N GLY A 48 -1.12 -7.50 7.44
CA GLY A 48 -1.11 -6.33 6.57
C GLY A 48 -1.53 -6.64 5.14
N LYS A 49 -2.81 -6.95 4.95
CA LYS A 49 -3.45 -7.15 3.67
C LYS A 49 -3.55 -5.77 3.06
N LEU A 50 -2.80 -5.57 1.99
CA LEU A 50 -2.88 -4.34 1.21
C LEU A 50 -4.35 -4.09 0.84
N PRO A 51 -4.85 -2.85 1.04
CA PRO A 51 -6.21 -2.53 0.68
C PRO A 51 -6.40 -2.77 -0.82
N ILE A 52 -7.42 -3.54 -1.17
CA ILE A 52 -7.77 -3.77 -2.57
C ILE A 52 -8.42 -2.48 -3.07
N ILE A 53 -7.79 -1.83 -4.04
CA ILE A 53 -8.32 -0.62 -4.68
C ILE A 53 -9.32 -1.04 -5.74
N LEU A 54 -10.51 -0.44 -5.70
CA LEU A 54 -11.61 -0.66 -6.64
C LEU A 54 -11.71 0.47 -7.67
N ILE A 55 -11.44 1.71 -7.26
CA ILE A 55 -11.34 2.90 -8.12
C ILE A 55 -10.06 3.63 -7.71
N ASP A 56 -9.21 3.95 -8.69
CA ASP A 56 -7.88 4.50 -8.48
C ASP A 56 -7.68 5.83 -9.20
N GLY A 57 -8.18 6.91 -8.60
CA GLY A 57 -7.94 8.27 -9.06
C GLY A 57 -8.80 8.72 -10.24
N ASP A 58 -9.94 8.06 -10.48
CA ASP A 58 -10.89 8.44 -11.53
C ASP A 58 -11.59 9.79 -11.24
N GLU A 59 -12.29 10.32 -12.24
CA GLU A 59 -13.17 11.48 -12.09
C GLU A 59 -14.64 11.10 -12.29
N ILE A 60 -15.54 11.77 -11.56
CA ILE A 60 -16.98 11.64 -11.75
C ILE A 60 -17.65 13.02 -11.74
N TYR A 61 -18.84 13.08 -12.34
CA TYR A 61 -19.66 14.28 -12.38
C TYR A 61 -21.04 14.00 -11.83
N VAL A 62 -21.49 14.78 -10.85
CA VAL A 62 -22.79 14.59 -10.19
C VAL A 62 -23.54 15.91 -10.16
N ARG A 63 -24.76 15.92 -10.67
CA ARG A 63 -25.62 17.09 -10.64
C ARG A 63 -26.36 17.17 -9.30
N SER A 64 -26.62 18.40 -8.83
CA SER A 64 -27.51 18.59 -7.69
C SER A 64 -28.89 17.98 -7.93
N GLY A 65 -29.34 17.14 -7.00
CA GLY A 65 -30.56 16.35 -7.14
C GLY A 65 -30.35 14.93 -7.65
N ASP A 66 -29.11 14.56 -8.00
CA ASP A 66 -28.74 13.24 -8.50
C ASP A 66 -27.67 12.59 -7.60
N TYR A 67 -27.41 11.30 -7.84
CA TYR A 67 -26.36 10.53 -7.19
C TYR A 67 -25.45 9.81 -8.20
N TYR A 68 -24.25 9.47 -7.74
CA TYR A 68 -23.38 8.51 -8.39
C TYR A 68 -23.31 7.23 -7.56
N THR A 69 -23.40 6.07 -8.22
CA THR A 69 -23.31 4.75 -7.57
C THR A 69 -21.92 4.17 -7.77
N PHE A 70 -21.24 3.93 -6.67
CA PHE A 70 -19.97 3.24 -6.57
C PHE A 70 -20.17 1.72 -6.46
N LEU A 71 -19.07 0.97 -6.49
CA LEU A 71 -19.11 -0.47 -6.25
C LEU A 71 -19.58 -0.75 -4.81
N GLN A 72 -20.14 -1.94 -4.57
CA GLN A 72 -20.71 -2.32 -3.27
C GLN A 72 -21.85 -1.38 -2.81
N ASP A 73 -22.60 -0.83 -3.77
CA ASP A 73 -23.84 -0.07 -3.60
C ASP A 73 -23.71 1.21 -2.76
N TYR A 74 -22.50 1.73 -2.61
CA TYR A 74 -22.28 3.06 -2.05
C TYR A 74 -22.78 4.13 -3.02
N GLN A 75 -23.46 5.15 -2.53
CA GLN A 75 -24.02 6.22 -3.34
C GLN A 75 -23.67 7.58 -2.75
N ILE A 76 -23.10 8.47 -3.56
CA ILE A 76 -22.92 9.88 -3.18
C ILE A 76 -23.99 10.71 -3.87
N TYR A 77 -24.84 11.36 -3.09
CA TYR A 77 -25.92 12.22 -3.55
C TYR A 77 -25.54 13.69 -3.34
N VAL A 78 -25.61 14.51 -4.38
CA VAL A 78 -25.41 15.95 -4.26
C VAL A 78 -26.74 16.60 -3.95
N LYS A 79 -26.97 16.96 -2.68
CA LYS A 79 -28.22 17.61 -2.23
C LYS A 79 -28.37 19.01 -2.78
N GLY A 80 -27.27 19.73 -2.95
CA GLY A 80 -27.27 21.10 -3.45
C GLY A 80 -25.94 21.80 -3.20
N ALA A 81 -25.93 23.11 -3.43
CA ALA A 81 -24.79 23.98 -3.16
C ALA A 81 -25.21 25.22 -2.37
N ASP A 82 -24.23 25.90 -1.80
CA ASP A 82 -24.44 27.23 -1.25
C ASP A 82 -24.77 28.27 -2.35
N THR A 83 -25.19 29.46 -1.92
CA THR A 83 -25.60 30.53 -2.85
C THR A 83 -24.46 31.02 -3.74
N GLU A 84 -23.22 30.87 -3.30
CA GLU A 84 -22.02 31.29 -4.02
C GLU A 84 -21.53 30.22 -5.01
N GLY A 85 -22.01 28.97 -4.89
CA GLY A 85 -21.54 27.83 -5.68
C GLY A 85 -20.14 27.36 -5.29
N SER A 86 -19.67 27.70 -4.08
CA SER A 86 -18.33 27.38 -3.58
C SER A 86 -18.30 26.15 -2.67
N LYS A 87 -19.48 25.71 -2.20
CA LYS A 87 -19.66 24.57 -1.30
C LYS A 87 -20.83 23.71 -1.73
N VAL A 88 -20.71 22.41 -1.55
CA VAL A 88 -21.75 21.43 -1.86
C VAL A 88 -22.17 20.65 -0.62
N TRP A 89 -23.46 20.41 -0.47
CA TRP A 89 -24.00 19.47 0.50
C TRP A 89 -24.11 18.10 -0.16
N ILE A 90 -23.35 17.14 0.36
CA ILE A 90 -23.32 15.76 -0.11
C ILE A 90 -23.85 14.82 0.97
N GLU A 91 -24.49 13.74 0.56
CA GLU A 91 -24.89 12.63 1.43
C GLU A 91 -24.33 11.33 0.87
N LEU A 92 -23.69 10.55 1.73
CA LEU A 92 -23.30 9.18 1.48
C LEU A 92 -24.36 8.23 2.05
N SER A 93 -24.80 7.30 1.21
CA SER A 93 -25.68 6.21 1.59
C SER A 93 -25.17 4.89 1.01
N ARG A 94 -25.69 3.76 1.51
CA ARG A 94 -25.49 2.44 0.91
C ARG A 94 -26.79 1.65 0.98
N GLU A 95 -27.22 1.06 -0.13
CA GLU A 95 -28.48 0.29 -0.22
C GLU A 95 -29.69 1.10 0.32
N GLY A 96 -29.70 2.42 0.08
CA GLY A 96 -30.73 3.33 0.57
C GLY A 96 -30.66 3.67 2.07
N VAL A 97 -29.67 3.16 2.80
CA VAL A 97 -29.42 3.48 4.21
C VAL A 97 -28.44 4.64 4.31
N PHE A 98 -28.83 5.70 5.01
CA PHE A 98 -27.97 6.84 5.32
C PHE A 98 -26.72 6.42 6.10
N LEU A 99 -25.55 6.93 5.69
CA LEU A 99 -24.28 6.71 6.39
C LEU A 99 -23.75 8.01 6.99
N GLU A 100 -23.58 9.06 6.17
CA GLU A 100 -22.98 10.33 6.57
C GLU A 100 -23.37 11.44 5.59
N ASP A 101 -23.38 12.70 6.03
CA ASP A 101 -23.47 13.86 5.16
C ASP A 101 -22.45 14.94 5.54
N ALA A 102 -22.11 15.78 4.57
CA ALA A 102 -21.12 16.84 4.76
C ALA A 102 -21.39 18.04 3.85
N ILE A 103 -20.97 19.23 4.29
CA ILE A 103 -20.83 20.40 3.45
C ILE A 103 -19.35 20.54 3.10
N VAL A 104 -19.01 20.39 1.82
CA VAL A 104 -17.63 20.31 1.34
C VAL A 104 -17.36 21.47 0.38
N SER A 105 -16.31 22.24 0.62
CA SER A 105 -15.89 23.32 -0.25
C SER A 105 -15.17 22.79 -1.48
N GLU A 106 -15.18 23.55 -2.57
CA GLU A 106 -14.28 23.32 -3.70
C GLU A 106 -12.81 23.24 -3.24
N GLY A 107 -12.06 22.30 -3.82
CA GLY A 107 -10.69 21.94 -3.44
C GLY A 107 -10.57 21.08 -2.17
N SER A 108 -11.67 20.77 -1.48
CA SER A 108 -11.65 19.96 -0.26
C SER A 108 -12.04 18.51 -0.51
N THR A 109 -11.60 17.64 0.40
CA THR A 109 -11.82 16.19 0.31
C THR A 109 -12.87 15.73 1.31
N PHE A 110 -13.75 14.84 0.87
CA PHE A 110 -14.61 14.01 1.70
C PHE A 110 -14.01 12.62 1.82
N VAL A 111 -13.84 12.14 3.06
CA VAL A 111 -13.30 10.80 3.34
C VAL A 111 -14.27 10.06 4.25
N TYR A 112 -14.70 8.88 3.81
CA TYR A 112 -15.51 7.97 4.61
C TYR A 112 -14.72 6.72 4.97
N SER A 113 -14.68 6.41 6.26
CA SER A 113 -14.03 5.22 6.80
C SER A 113 -15.02 4.31 7.52
N ASN A 114 -14.87 3.00 7.34
CA ASN A 114 -15.66 1.99 8.01
C ASN A 114 -14.74 1.10 8.85
N ASN A 115 -14.88 1.14 10.18
CA ASN A 115 -14.02 0.40 11.12
C ASN A 115 -12.50 0.63 10.87
N SER A 116 -12.10 1.90 10.74
CA SER A 116 -10.71 2.33 10.49
C SER A 116 -10.15 2.01 9.10
N THR A 117 -10.94 1.44 8.19
CA THR A 117 -10.58 1.30 6.78
C THR A 117 -11.21 2.42 5.98
N GLU A 118 -10.40 3.22 5.27
CA GLU A 118 -10.89 4.21 4.30
C GLU A 118 -11.58 3.49 3.14
N ILE A 119 -12.87 3.75 2.93
CA ILE A 119 -13.65 3.11 1.87
C ILE A 119 -13.81 4.04 0.67
N LEU A 120 -14.02 5.34 0.93
CA LEU A 120 -14.20 6.35 -0.11
C LEU A 120 -13.41 7.60 0.25
N ASN A 121 -12.79 8.19 -0.78
CA ASN A 121 -12.07 9.44 -0.68
C ASN A 121 -12.29 10.20 -2.00
N LEU A 122 -12.98 11.33 -1.90
CA LEU A 122 -13.39 12.12 -3.04
C LEU A 122 -12.99 13.58 -2.82
N THR A 123 -12.28 14.16 -3.77
CA THR A 123 -12.04 15.61 -3.77
C THR A 123 -13.11 16.31 -4.59
N VAL A 124 -13.79 17.29 -4.01
CA VAL A 124 -14.64 18.24 -4.75
C VAL A 124 -13.71 19.16 -5.51
N ASP A 125 -13.48 18.89 -6.78
CA ASP A 125 -12.48 19.61 -7.57
C ASP A 125 -13.04 20.89 -8.20
N THR A 126 -14.25 20.83 -8.76
CA THR A 126 -14.89 22.01 -9.34
C THR A 126 -16.42 21.94 -9.19
N ILE A 127 -17.03 23.07 -8.84
CA ILE A 127 -18.49 23.23 -8.79
C ILE A 127 -18.90 24.17 -9.93
N TYR A 128 -19.53 23.62 -10.97
CA TYR A 128 -20.07 24.39 -12.08
C TYR A 128 -21.48 24.88 -11.75
N ALA A 129 -21.59 26.17 -11.41
CA ALA A 129 -22.88 26.81 -11.19
C ALA A 129 -23.66 27.01 -12.50
N GLY A 130 -24.96 26.66 -12.49
CA GLY A 130 -25.87 26.85 -13.60
C GLY A 130 -27.26 27.31 -13.16
N ALA A 131 -28.10 27.69 -14.13
CA ALA A 131 -29.45 28.19 -13.84
C ALA A 131 -30.38 27.16 -13.18
N ASN A 132 -30.11 25.86 -13.37
CA ASN A 132 -30.93 24.75 -12.89
C ASN A 132 -30.21 23.88 -11.85
N GLY A 133 -29.37 24.50 -11.02
CA GLY A 133 -28.55 23.83 -10.00
C GLY A 133 -27.06 23.79 -10.37
N VAL A 134 -26.31 22.91 -9.70
CA VAL A 134 -24.87 22.76 -9.89
C VAL A 134 -24.51 21.41 -10.52
N LEU A 135 -23.41 21.38 -11.25
CA LEU A 135 -22.71 20.15 -11.62
C LEU A 135 -21.40 20.11 -10.84
N VAL A 136 -21.17 19.04 -10.08
CA VAL A 136 -19.99 18.88 -9.24
C VAL A 136 -19.06 17.87 -9.90
N ARG A 137 -17.81 18.28 -10.15
CA ARG A 137 -16.74 17.37 -10.53
C ARG A 137 -16.03 16.89 -9.26
N PHE A 138 -15.99 15.58 -9.07
CA PHE A 138 -15.13 14.96 -8.07
C PHE A 138 -13.91 14.37 -8.76
N SER A 139 -12.72 14.78 -8.34
CA SER A 139 -11.44 14.31 -8.89
C SER A 139 -10.28 14.68 -7.95
N PRO A 140 -9.40 13.75 -7.57
CA PRO A 140 -9.51 12.31 -7.80
C PRO A 140 -10.59 11.66 -6.93
N VAL A 141 -11.02 10.47 -7.35
CA VAL A 141 -11.88 9.57 -6.58
C VAL A 141 -11.15 8.27 -6.32
N TYR A 142 -11.10 7.87 -5.06
CA TYR A 142 -10.58 6.59 -4.63
C TYR A 142 -11.66 5.78 -3.93
N GLN A 143 -11.74 4.50 -4.27
CA GLN A 143 -12.58 3.53 -3.58
C GLN A 143 -11.74 2.31 -3.21
N HIS A 144 -11.81 1.89 -1.94
CA HIS A 144 -11.24 0.63 -1.47
C HIS A 144 -12.34 -0.39 -1.21
N LEU A 145 -11.99 -1.68 -1.37
CA LEU A 145 -12.88 -2.79 -1.08
C LEU A 145 -13.23 -2.83 0.41
N ASN A 146 -14.52 -2.76 0.72
CA ASN A 146 -15.01 -3.15 2.03
C ASN A 146 -15.05 -4.68 2.13
N SER A 147 -14.13 -5.26 2.92
CA SER A 147 -13.99 -6.71 3.10
C SER A 147 -15.18 -7.39 3.79
N ARG A 148 -16.08 -6.61 4.41
CA ARG A 148 -17.30 -7.11 5.06
C ARG A 148 -18.49 -7.22 4.11
N LEU A 149 -18.32 -6.75 2.87
CA LEU A 149 -19.34 -6.82 1.83
C LEU A 149 -18.90 -7.83 0.76
N PRO A 150 -19.86 -8.38 -0.01
CA PRO A 150 -19.54 -9.24 -1.14
C PRO A 150 -18.56 -8.55 -2.11
N MET A 151 -17.72 -9.36 -2.76
CA MET A 151 -16.88 -8.85 -3.82
C MET A 151 -17.77 -8.35 -4.96
N PRO A 152 -17.54 -7.15 -5.51
CA PRO A 152 -18.36 -6.64 -6.61
C PRO A 152 -18.40 -7.65 -7.74
N GLN A 153 -19.59 -8.01 -8.19
CA GLN A 153 -19.73 -8.86 -9.37
C GLN A 153 -19.30 -8.05 -10.59
N LYS A 154 -18.51 -8.66 -11.48
CA LYS A 154 -18.22 -8.10 -12.80
C LYS A 154 -19.57 -7.75 -13.45
N PRO A 155 -19.74 -6.59 -14.10
CA PRO A 155 -21.04 -6.15 -14.62
C PRO A 155 -21.71 -7.30 -15.38
N GLU A 156 -22.83 -7.78 -14.86
CA GLU A 156 -23.61 -8.81 -15.55
C GLU A 156 -24.03 -8.21 -16.89
N THR A 157 -23.61 -8.88 -17.97
CA THR A 157 -24.11 -8.57 -19.30
C THR A 157 -25.62 -8.76 -19.25
N PRO A 158 -26.45 -7.75 -19.57
CA PRO A 158 -27.89 -7.93 -19.61
C PRO A 158 -28.22 -9.10 -20.55
N PRO A 159 -29.25 -9.92 -20.23
CA PRO A 159 -29.60 -11.05 -21.07
C PRO A 159 -29.82 -10.56 -22.50
N ALA A 160 -29.13 -11.20 -23.45
CA ALA A 160 -29.06 -10.79 -24.85
C ALA A 160 -30.46 -10.55 -25.44
N GLY A 161 -30.88 -9.29 -25.47
CA GLY A 161 -31.91 -8.81 -26.37
C GLY A 161 -31.26 -8.58 -27.73
N ASN A 162 -31.67 -9.35 -28.73
CA ASN A 162 -31.22 -9.23 -30.11
C ASN A 162 -31.29 -7.78 -30.61
N PHE A 163 -30.15 -7.11 -30.72
CA PHE A 163 -29.95 -6.01 -31.67
C PHE A 163 -28.51 -6.06 -32.19
N ASP A 164 -28.39 -6.44 -33.45
CA ASP A 164 -27.19 -6.30 -34.26
C ASP A 164 -26.83 -4.82 -34.38
N ASN A 165 -25.60 -4.41 -34.03
CA ASN A 165 -24.60 -3.82 -34.97
C ASN A 165 -23.45 -2.99 -34.32
N ASN A 166 -22.25 -3.40 -34.72
CA ASN A 166 -20.93 -2.72 -34.77
C ASN A 166 -20.30 -2.04 -33.51
N SER A 167 -19.22 -2.69 -33.07
CA SER A 167 -17.91 -2.15 -32.65
C SER A 167 -17.82 -0.91 -31.76
N SER A 168 -17.41 -1.14 -30.51
CA SER A 168 -16.04 -0.80 -30.09
C SER A 168 -15.71 -1.58 -28.81
N ILE A 169 -14.70 -2.44 -28.89
CA ILE A 169 -14.15 -3.15 -27.72
C ILE A 169 -13.33 -2.12 -26.93
N PRO A 170 -13.70 -1.75 -25.68
CA PRO A 170 -12.79 -1.00 -24.83
C PRO A 170 -11.65 -1.92 -24.38
N PRO A 171 -10.40 -1.43 -24.30
CA PRO A 171 -9.26 -2.25 -23.95
C PRO A 171 -9.42 -2.82 -22.53
N LEU A 172 -9.20 -4.13 -22.43
CA LEU A 172 -9.03 -4.87 -21.19
C LEU A 172 -7.86 -4.25 -20.42
N PHE A 173 -8.14 -3.60 -19.29
CA PHE A 173 -7.10 -3.18 -18.36
C PHE A 173 -6.54 -4.43 -17.67
N GLU A 174 -5.39 -4.88 -18.18
CA GLU A 174 -4.62 -5.98 -17.63
C GLU A 174 -3.34 -5.42 -17.01
N ASN A 175 -3.47 -4.95 -15.76
CA ASN A 175 -2.34 -4.55 -14.93
C ASN A 175 -2.35 -5.35 -13.62
N GLN A 176 -2.16 -6.66 -13.71
CA GLN A 176 -1.67 -7.43 -12.56
C GLN A 176 -0.27 -7.91 -12.90
N ALA A 177 0.74 -7.24 -12.35
CA ALA A 177 2.04 -7.86 -12.21
C ALA A 177 1.89 -9.02 -11.22
N GLU A 178 2.14 -10.25 -11.69
CA GLU A 178 2.28 -11.40 -10.81
C GLU A 178 3.36 -11.10 -9.75
N GLY A 179 3.07 -11.46 -8.50
CA GLY A 179 3.78 -11.02 -7.32
C GLY A 179 5.30 -11.17 -7.38
N PHE A 180 6.01 -10.15 -6.91
CA PHE A 180 7.46 -10.16 -6.75
C PHE A 180 7.87 -11.15 -5.64
N ASP A 181 8.46 -12.29 -6.03
CA ASP A 181 8.96 -13.32 -5.10
C ASP A 181 10.34 -12.90 -4.53
N LEU A 182 10.29 -12.09 -3.46
CA LEU A 182 11.48 -11.59 -2.74
C LEU A 182 12.47 -12.69 -2.31
N PRO A 183 12.03 -13.86 -1.79
CA PRO A 183 12.92 -15.00 -1.53
C PRO A 183 13.78 -15.42 -2.73
N LEU A 184 13.17 -15.54 -3.92
CA LEU A 184 13.86 -15.98 -5.13
C LEU A 184 14.87 -14.92 -5.62
N PHE A 185 14.49 -13.64 -5.51
CA PHE A 185 15.35 -12.51 -5.83
C PHE A 185 16.59 -12.45 -4.93
N LEU A 186 16.42 -12.61 -3.61
CA LEU A 186 17.54 -12.62 -2.66
C LEU A 186 18.47 -13.82 -2.86
N LEU A 187 17.92 -14.98 -3.25
CA LEU A 187 18.69 -16.18 -3.57
C LEU A 187 19.60 -15.94 -4.79
N GLY A 188 19.10 -15.21 -5.79
CA GLY A 188 19.88 -14.76 -6.95
C GLY A 188 21.07 -13.86 -6.58
N ILE A 189 20.84 -12.85 -5.72
CA ILE A 189 21.91 -11.96 -5.24
C ILE A 189 22.97 -12.74 -4.44
N GLY A 190 22.54 -13.64 -3.56
CA GLY A 190 23.45 -14.48 -2.76
C GLY A 190 24.37 -15.35 -3.62
N ALA A 191 23.83 -15.95 -4.70
CA ALA A 191 24.62 -16.75 -5.63
C ALA A 191 25.71 -15.91 -6.35
N VAL A 192 25.40 -14.67 -6.75
CA VAL A 192 26.37 -13.76 -7.40
C VAL A 192 27.53 -13.41 -6.45
N PHE A 193 27.25 -13.16 -5.17
CA PHE A 193 28.31 -12.89 -4.18
C PHE A 193 29.18 -14.11 -3.89
N LEU A 194 28.61 -15.33 -3.87
CA LEU A 194 29.40 -16.56 -3.72
C LEU A 194 30.35 -16.79 -4.89
N VAL A 195 29.86 -16.61 -6.13
CA VAL A 195 30.67 -16.79 -7.34
C VAL A 195 31.79 -15.75 -7.39
N THR A 196 31.49 -14.48 -7.14
CA THR A 196 32.50 -13.40 -7.16
C THR A 196 33.51 -13.50 -6.02
N GLY A 197 33.08 -13.92 -4.82
CA GLY A 197 33.97 -14.18 -3.68
C GLY A 197 34.92 -15.36 -3.91
N PHE A 198 34.45 -16.42 -4.58
CA PHE A 198 35.28 -17.58 -4.90
C PHE A 198 36.37 -17.25 -5.93
N PHE A 199 36.06 -16.43 -6.94
CA PHE A 199 37.06 -15.96 -7.92
C PHE A 199 38.05 -14.94 -7.34
N ALA A 200 37.63 -14.10 -6.39
CA ALA A 200 38.53 -13.17 -5.71
C ALA A 200 39.58 -13.88 -4.83
N GLY A 201 39.27 -15.09 -4.33
CA GLY A 201 40.19 -15.91 -3.55
C GLY A 201 41.30 -16.59 -4.38
N ILE A 202 41.10 -16.77 -5.69
CA ILE A 202 42.05 -17.49 -6.55
C ILE A 202 43.16 -16.56 -7.09
N TYR A 203 42.98 -15.24 -7.07
CA TYR A 203 43.96 -14.27 -7.60
C TYR A 203 45.06 -13.81 -6.61
N LYS A 204 45.09 -14.32 -5.38
CA LYS A 204 46.22 -14.09 -4.46
C LYS A 204 47.16 -15.31 -4.38
N LYS A 205 47.82 -15.61 -5.50
CA LYS A 205 49.10 -16.32 -5.49
C LYS A 205 49.88 -16.09 -6.79
N LYS A 206 50.68 -15.02 -6.81
CA LYS A 206 51.99 -14.99 -7.45
C LYS A 206 52.84 -13.92 -6.78
#